data_AF-A0A3C0ZNE4-F1
#
_entry.id   AF-A0A3C0ZNE4-F1
#
_cell.length_a   1.000
_cell.length_b   1.000
_cell.length_c   1.000
_cell.angle_alpha   90.00
_cell.angle_beta   90.00
_cell.angle_gamma   90.00
#
_symmetry.space_group_name_H-M   'P 1'
#
loop_
_entity.id
_entity.type
_entity.pdbx_description
1 polymer ?
#
loop_
_entity_poly.entity_id
_entity_poly.type
_entity_poly.pdbx_seq_one_letter_code
_entity_poly.pdbx_strand_id
1 'polypeptide(L)' 'MCGEMAGDPLATILLLGLGLDEFSVVPNVLPEIKKIIRSVKYREAKKIAKHVLALKTEDEVKEYLRDVMKRKFPDMPID' A
#
# COMPACT_ATOMS: atom_id res chain seq x y z
N MET A 1 -3.62 1.78 12.59
CA MET A 1 -4.89 1.54 11.88
C MET A 1 -5.24 0.07 12.02
N CYS A 2 -6.50 -0.21 12.31
CA CYS A 2 -7.09 -1.55 12.33
C CYS A 2 -8.21 -1.63 11.29
N GLY A 3 -8.62 -2.83 10.92
CA GLY A 3 -9.64 -3.08 9.90
C GLY A 3 -9.06 -3.63 8.60
N GLU A 4 -9.93 -4.00 7.67
CA GLU A 4 -9.57 -4.76 6.46
C GLU A 4 -8.54 -4.02 5.60
N MET A 5 -8.67 -2.69 5.46
CA MET A 5 -7.73 -1.86 4.69
C MET A 5 -6.29 -1.89 5.25
N ALA A 6 -6.10 -2.05 6.56
CA ALA A 6 -4.76 -2.16 7.14
C ALA A 6 -4.09 -3.49 6.75
N GLY A 7 -4.89 -4.54 6.51
CA GLY A 7 -4.45 -5.85 6.05
C GLY A 7 -4.43 -6.01 4.53
N ASP A 8 -4.77 -4.95 3.77
CA ASP A 8 -4.79 -4.97 2.31
C ASP A 8 -3.40 -4.60 1.73
N PRO A 9 -2.74 -5.53 1.01
CA PRO A 9 -1.47 -5.26 0.34
C PRO A 9 -1.51 -4.06 -0.60
N LEU A 10 -2.64 -3.81 -1.29
CA LEU A 10 -2.80 -2.70 -2.24
C LEU A 10 -2.74 -1.34 -1.55
N ALA A 11 -3.30 -1.25 -0.34
CA ALA A 11 -3.33 -0.02 0.45
C ALA A 11 -2.05 0.23 1.26
N THR A 12 -1.21 -0.80 1.45
CA THR A 12 -0.10 -0.75 2.42
C THR A 12 0.90 0.38 2.15
N ILE A 13 1.33 0.56 0.89
CA ILE A 13 2.29 1.63 0.53
C ILE A 13 1.65 3.01 0.71
N LEU A 14 0.38 3.15 0.36
CA LEU A 14 -0.36 4.39 0.53
C LEU A 14 -0.42 4.76 2.02
N LEU A 15 -0.87 3.85 2.87
CA LEU A 15 -0.98 4.07 4.32
C LEU A 15 0.37 4.41 4.95
N LEU A 16 1.43 3.69 4.55
CA LEU A 16 2.80 4.01 4.97
C LEU A 16 3.18 5.43 4.53
N GLY A 17 2.88 5.80 3.27
CA GLY A 17 3.19 7.13 2.72
C GLY A 17 2.42 8.27 3.36
N LEU A 18 1.21 8.01 3.85
CA LEU A 18 0.41 8.95 4.65
C LEU A 18 0.95 9.13 6.07
N GLY A 19 1.93 8.32 6.47
CA GLY A 19 2.56 8.40 7.78
C GLY A 19 1.88 7.56 8.84
N LEU A 20 1.19 6.47 8.46
CA LEU A 20 0.64 5.54 9.43
C LEU A 20 1.78 4.86 10.22
N ASP A 21 1.76 5.04 11.55
CA ASP A 21 2.80 4.50 12.44
C ASP A 21 2.56 3.04 12.84
N GLU A 22 1.30 2.59 12.87
CA GLU A 22 0.93 1.25 13.35
C GLU A 22 -0.05 0.54 12.39
N PHE A 23 0.28 -0.70 12.02
CA PHE A 23 -0.59 -1.61 11.27
C PHE A 23 -1.03 -2.75 12.19
N SER A 24 -2.34 -2.87 12.42
CA SER A 24 -2.94 -3.98 13.17
C SER A 24 -3.66 -4.89 12.19
N VAL A 25 -3.12 -6.10 11.98
CA VAL A 25 -3.53 -7.03 10.92
C VAL A 25 -3.60 -8.46 11.42
N VAL A 26 -4.36 -9.31 10.73
CA VAL A 26 -4.42 -10.74 11.05
C VAL A 26 -3.09 -11.45 10.71
N PRO A 27 -2.70 -12.51 11.44
CA PRO A 27 -1.42 -13.18 11.24
C PRO A 27 -1.15 -13.66 9.82
N ASN A 28 -2.20 -14.05 9.08
CA ASN A 28 -2.08 -14.61 7.74
C ASN A 28 -1.55 -13.60 6.70
N VAL A 29 -1.93 -12.32 6.81
CA VAL A 29 -1.50 -11.27 5.88
C VAL A 29 -0.22 -10.57 6.33
N LEU A 30 0.17 -10.73 7.60
CA LEU A 30 1.35 -10.09 8.19
C LEU A 30 2.64 -10.25 7.36
N PRO A 31 2.96 -11.43 6.77
CA PRO A 31 4.17 -11.58 5.95
C PRO A 31 4.18 -10.65 4.72
N GLU A 32 3.04 -10.49 4.06
CA GLU A 32 2.90 -9.67 2.85
C GLU A 32 3.02 -8.19 3.18
N ILE A 33 2.29 -7.72 4.20
CA ILE A 33 2.36 -6.34 4.70
C ILE A 33 3.80 -6.01 5.13
N LYS A 34 4.44 -6.90 5.88
CA LYS A 34 5.83 -6.72 6.32
C LYS A 34 6.81 -6.71 5.13
N LYS A 35 6.61 -7.56 4.11
CA LYS A 35 7.45 -7.56 2.89
C LYS A 35 7.34 -6.22 2.18
N ILE A 36 6.14 -5.67 2.01
CA ILE A 36 5.92 -4.38 1.34
C ILE A 36 6.59 -3.25 2.11
N ILE A 37 6.31 -3.11 3.40
CA ILE A 37 6.87 -2.04 4.24
C ILE A 37 8.41 -2.07 4.22
N ARG A 38 9.01 -3.26 4.29
CA ARG A 38 10.48 -3.42 4.29
C ARG A 38 11.14 -3.23 2.93
N SER A 39 10.38 -3.29 1.84
CA SER A 39 10.90 -3.23 0.46
C SER A 39 10.77 -1.84 -0.18
N VAL A 40 10.09 -0.89 0.48
CA VAL A 40 9.82 0.44 -0.07
C VAL A 40 10.54 1.51 0.75
N LYS A 41 11.19 2.46 0.06
CA LYS A 41 11.77 3.63 0.73
C LYS A 41 10.64 4.54 1.20
N TYR A 42 10.68 5.00 2.45
CA TYR A 42 9.64 5.88 2.99
C TYR A 42 9.40 7.17 2.16
N ARG A 43 10.47 7.75 1.58
CA ARG A 43 10.35 8.90 0.66
C ARG A 43 9.56 8.57 -0.60
N GLU A 44 9.64 7.34 -1.09
CA GLU A 44 8.88 6.88 -2.25
C GLU A 44 7.40 6.68 -1.88
N ALA A 45 7.12 6.05 -0.74
CA ALA A 45 5.77 5.91 -0.21
C ALA A 45 5.08 7.29 -0.07
N LYS A 46 5.79 8.30 0.46
CA LYS A 46 5.29 9.68 0.52
C LYS A 46 4.95 10.29 -0.84
N LYS A 47 5.73 9.99 -1.89
CA LYS A 47 5.44 10.45 -3.26
C LYS A 47 4.18 9.79 -3.81
N ILE A 48 4.04 8.48 -3.60
CA ILE A 48 2.86 7.70 -4.00
C ILE A 48 1.62 8.27 -3.30
N ALA A 49 1.67 8.48 -1.99
CA ALA A 49 0.57 9.07 -1.24
C ALA A 49 0.19 10.49 -1.74
N LYS A 50 1.18 11.35 -2.00
CA LYS A 50 0.93 12.69 -2.56
C LYS A 50 0.27 12.62 -3.93
N HIS A 51 0.65 11.67 -4.78
CA HIS A 51 0.03 11.49 -6.09
C HIS A 51 -1.41 11.00 -5.97
N VAL A 52 -1.64 9.97 -5.15
CA VAL A 52 -2.98 9.42 -4.88
C VAL A 52 -3.95 10.49 -4.39
N LEU A 53 -3.52 11.36 -3.47
CA LEU A 53 -4.35 12.45 -2.94
C LEU A 53 -4.74 13.53 -3.98
N ALA A 54 -4.09 13.54 -5.15
CA ALA A 54 -4.41 14.47 -6.24
C ALA A 54 -5.34 13.86 -7.30
N LEU A 55 -5.63 12.56 -7.23
CA LEU A 55 -6.56 11.87 -8.11
C LEU A 55 -8.00 12.21 -7.70
N LYS A 56 -8.92 12.13 -8.66
CA LYS A 56 -10.29 12.62 -8.51
C LYS A 56 -11.30 11.51 -8.21
N THR A 57 -10.99 10.27 -8.59
CA THR A 57 -11.91 9.14 -8.44
C THR A 57 -11.24 7.96 -7.75
N GLU A 58 -12.07 7.09 -7.16
CA GLU A 58 -11.62 5.84 -6.57
C GLU A 58 -10.95 4.93 -7.61
N ASP A 59 -11.49 4.87 -8.83
CA ASP A 59 -10.95 4.03 -9.91
C ASP A 59 -9.54 4.45 -10.30
N GLU A 60 -9.29 5.76 -10.43
CA GLU A 60 -7.94 6.29 -10.69
C GLU A 60 -6.96 5.89 -9.58
N VAL A 61 -7.41 5.95 -8.31
CA VAL A 61 -6.59 5.55 -7.15
C VAL A 61 -6.25 4.05 -7.22
N LYS A 62 -7.25 3.20 -7.42
CA LYS A 62 -7.05 1.75 -7.50
C LYS A 62 -6.18 1.36 -8.67
N GLU A 63 -6.40 1.94 -9.85
CA GLU A 63 -5.60 1.67 -11.04
C GLU A 63 -4.14 2.05 -10.80
N TYR A 64 -3.88 3.26 -10.30
CA TYR A 64 -2.53 3.73 -9.99
C TYR A 64 -1.82 2.82 -8.97
N LEU A 65 -2.50 2.46 -7.87
CA LEU A 65 -1.92 1.60 -6.84
C LEU A 65 -1.62 0.20 -7.38
N ARG A 66 -2.52 -0.38 -8.18
CA ARG A 66 -2.28 -1.69 -8.81
C ARG A 66 -1.06 -1.65 -9.73
N ASP A 67 -0.91 -0.59 -10.51
CA ASP A 67 0.24 -0.41 -11.40
C ASP A 67 1.56 -0.31 -10.63
N VAL A 68 1.58 0.47 -9.56
CA VAL A 68 2.75 0.58 -8.65
C VAL A 68 3.09 -0.77 -8.06
N MET A 69 2.07 -1.49 -7.57
CA MET A 69 2.24 -2.78 -6.93
C MET A 69 2.73 -3.86 -7.90
N LYS A 70 2.14 -3.98 -9.10
CA LYS A 70 2.58 -4.92 -10.14
C LYS A 70 4.03 -4.70 -10.56
N ARG A 71 4.47 -3.43 -10.68
CA ARG A 71 5.86 -3.11 -11.06
C ARG A 71 6.86 -3.44 -9.96
N LYS A 72 6.47 -3.33 -8.69
CA LYS A 72 7.37 -3.55 -7.54
C LYS A 72 7.34 -4.97 -6.99
N PHE A 73 6.20 -5.63 -7.08
CA PHE A 73 5.92 -6.92 -6.48
C PHE A 73 5.23 -7.84 -7.50
N PRO A 74 5.89 -8.16 -8.63
CA PRO A 74 5.28 -8.95 -9.70
C PRO A 74 4.87 -10.36 -9.25
N ASP A 75 5.53 -10.89 -8.23
CA ASP A 75 5.29 -12.24 -7.69
C ASP A 75 4.28 -12.26 -6.53
N MET A 76 3.67 -11.13 -6.16
CA MET A 76 2.66 -11.09 -5.11
C MET A 76 1.25 -11.18 -5.72
N PRO A 77 0.36 -12.00 -5.17
CA PRO A 77 -1.04 -12.01 -5.56
C PRO A 77 -1.69 -10.71 -5.08
N ILE A 78 -1.95 -9.79 -6.01
CA ILE A 78 -2.56 -8.48 -5.72
C ILE A 78 -3.81 -8.39 -6.59
N ASP A 79 -4.95 -8.61 -5.95
CA ASP A 79 -6.29 -8.56 -6.54
C ASP A 79 -6.86 -7.11 -6.52
#